data_AF-A0A554VEZ2-F1
#
_entry.id   AF-A0A554VEZ2-F1
#
_cell.length_a   1.000
_cell.length_b   1.000
_cell.length_c   1.000
_cell.angle_alpha   90.00
_cell.angle_beta   90.00
_cell.angle_gamma   90.00
#
_symmetry.space_group_name_H-M   'P 1'
#
loop_
_entity.id
_entity.type
_entity.pdbx_description
1 polymer ?
#
loop_
_entity_poly.entity_id
_entity_poly.type
_entity_poly.pdbx_seq_one_letter_code
_entity_poly.pdbx_strand_id
1 'polypeptide(L)'
;MWLQVLITPIRELYNNFLKYRKQVNYKLSHNSQVCYLQKVLNDAFDNELRRIYIENGVFLKALYVYTPEEELPVYIGTEYIYSDEDLIGGQDDFIVNVPIDLKPSSTIALEGILSDMKGLINEYKLASKTYSITWIE
;
A
#
# COMPACT_ATOMS: atom_id res chain seq x y z
N MET A 1 30.02 -40.35 -10.59
CA MET A 1 28.93 -39.83 -11.45
C MET A 1 27.55 -40.24 -10.92
N TRP A 2 27.25 -41.52 -10.64
CA TRP A 2 25.96 -42.00 -10.12
C TRP A 2 25.47 -41.45 -8.76
N LEU A 3 26.40 -41.18 -7.83
CA LEU A 3 26.13 -40.78 -6.45
C LEU A 3 25.70 -39.31 -6.39
N GLN A 4 26.24 -38.50 -7.30
CA GLN A 4 25.85 -37.10 -7.44
C GLN A 4 24.39 -37.00 -7.91
N VAL A 5 23.96 -37.86 -8.85
CA VAL A 5 22.58 -37.90 -9.34
C VAL A 5 21.59 -38.28 -8.24
N LEU A 6 21.94 -39.23 -7.37
CA LEU A 6 21.09 -39.61 -6.23
C LEU A 6 20.97 -38.51 -5.16
N ILE A 7 21.99 -37.67 -5.01
CA ILE A 7 22.02 -36.57 -4.03
C ILE A 7 21.33 -35.30 -4.57
N THR A 8 21.27 -35.12 -5.89
CA THR A 8 20.64 -33.95 -6.53
C THR A 8 19.24 -33.62 -5.99
N PRO A 9 18.26 -34.55 -5.93
CA PRO A 9 16.91 -34.21 -5.46
C PRO A 9 16.88 -33.78 -4.00
N ILE A 10 17.73 -34.36 -3.14
CA ILE A 10 17.85 -33.97 -1.73
C ILE A 10 18.43 -32.56 -1.62
N ARG A 11 19.42 -32.23 -2.45
CA ARG A 11 20.02 -30.89 -2.50
C ARG A 11 19.01 -29.86 -3.01
N GLU A 12 18.23 -30.18 -4.03
CA GLU A 12 17.16 -29.32 -4.52
C GLU A 12 16.09 -29.08 -3.45
N LEU A 13 15.63 -30.14 -2.77
CA LEU A 13 14.68 -30.03 -1.67
C LEU A 13 15.23 -29.14 -0.54
N TYR A 14 16.50 -29.33 -0.16
CA TYR A 14 17.15 -28.53 0.86
C TYR A 14 17.23 -27.05 0.45
N ASN A 15 17.62 -26.77 -0.79
CA ASN A 15 17.67 -25.40 -1.31
C ASN A 15 16.29 -24.75 -1.35
N ASN A 16 15.26 -25.50 -1.77
CA ASN A 16 13.87 -25.04 -1.77
C ASN A 16 13.38 -24.74 -0.34
N PHE A 17 13.71 -25.60 0.62
CA PHE A 17 13.40 -25.38 2.02
C PHE A 17 14.07 -24.11 2.56
N LEU A 18 15.35 -23.87 2.26
CA LEU A 18 16.06 -22.66 2.69
C LEU A 18 15.44 -21.39 2.07
N LYS A 19 15.07 -21.43 0.79
CA LYS A 19 14.37 -20.33 0.11
C LYS A 19 13.02 -20.04 0.78
N TYR A 20 12.22 -21.08 1.01
CA TYR A 20 10.93 -20.96 1.69
C TYR A 20 11.08 -20.38 3.10
N ARG A 21 12.03 -20.90 3.88
CA ARG A 21 12.33 -20.39 5.22
C ARG A 21 12.70 -18.91 5.21
N LYS A 22 13.53 -18.48 4.25
CA LYS A 22 13.90 -17.06 4.10
C LYS A 22 12.66 -16.19 3.79
N GLN A 23 11.79 -16.65 2.90
CA GLN A 23 10.54 -15.94 2.55
C GLN A 23 9.59 -15.83 3.74
N VAL A 24 9.37 -16.93 4.48
CA VAL A 24 8.51 -16.93 5.68
C VAL A 24 9.07 -15.99 6.75
N ASN A 25 10.38 -16.05 7.03
CA ASN A 25 11.00 -15.15 7.99
C ASN A 25 10.86 -13.67 7.58
N TYR A 26 11.01 -13.38 6.29
CA TYR A 26 10.77 -12.03 5.76
C TYR A 26 9.33 -11.59 6.04
N LYS A 27 8.34 -12.42 5.68
CA LYS A 27 6.92 -12.13 5.94
C LYS A 27 6.61 -11.92 7.42
N LEU A 28 7.15 -12.75 8.32
CA LEU A 28 6.95 -12.62 9.76
C LEU A 28 7.59 -11.35 10.36
N SER A 29 8.67 -10.85 9.74
CA SER A 29 9.37 -9.65 10.20
C SER A 29 8.72 -8.34 9.74
N HIS A 30 7.82 -8.37 8.76
CA HIS A 30 7.12 -7.19 8.25
C HIS A 30 5.66 -7.25 8.69
N ASN A 31 5.20 -6.18 9.34
CA ASN A 31 3.82 -6.05 9.79
C ASN A 31 3.16 -4.84 9.10
N SER A 32 1.95 -4.48 9.53
CA SER A 32 1.14 -3.39 8.97
C SER A 32 1.65 -1.98 9.26
N GLN A 33 2.80 -1.82 9.93
CA GLN A 33 3.38 -0.50 10.16
C GLN A 33 3.88 0.10 8.84
N VAL A 34 3.72 1.41 8.70
CA VAL A 34 4.04 2.19 7.50
C VAL A 34 5.48 1.93 7.03
N CYS A 35 6.46 1.94 7.93
CA CYS A 35 7.87 1.71 7.58
C CYS A 35 8.10 0.31 6.95
N TYR A 36 7.46 -0.73 7.47
CA TYR A 36 7.59 -2.07 6.92
C TYR A 36 6.85 -2.23 5.60
N LEU A 37 5.64 -1.66 5.48
CA LEU A 37 4.88 -1.70 4.23
C LEU A 37 5.61 -0.93 3.12
N GLN A 38 6.14 0.26 3.40
CA GLN A 38 7.00 1.01 2.49
C GLN A 38 8.22 0.19 2.09
N LYS A 39 8.87 -0.48 3.04
CA LYS A 39 10.02 -1.34 2.75
C LYS A 39 9.67 -2.48 1.82
N VAL A 40 8.57 -3.19 2.08
CA VAL A 40 8.11 -4.31 1.25
C VAL A 40 7.79 -3.85 -0.18
N LEU A 41 7.14 -2.70 -0.33
CA LEU A 41 6.86 -2.11 -1.65
C LEU A 41 8.14 -1.73 -2.40
N ASN A 42 9.09 -1.08 -1.73
CA ASN A 42 10.38 -0.73 -2.34
C ASN A 42 11.20 -1.97 -2.70
N ASP A 43 11.27 -2.98 -1.82
CA ASP A 43 12.00 -4.22 -2.10
C ASP A 43 11.41 -4.96 -3.31
N ALA A 44 10.11 -4.83 -3.58
CA ALA A 44 9.42 -5.47 -4.69
C ALA A 44 9.47 -4.68 -6.01
N PHE A 45 9.33 -3.35 -5.97
CA PHE A 45 9.10 -2.52 -7.16
C PHE A 45 10.16 -1.44 -7.40
N ASP A 46 10.91 -1.00 -6.39
CA ASP A 46 11.94 0.04 -6.51
C ASP A 46 13.17 -0.27 -5.63
N ASN A 47 13.78 -1.43 -5.85
CA ASN A 47 14.82 -1.95 -4.94
C ASN A 47 16.09 -1.08 -4.91
N GLU A 48 16.39 -0.38 -6.01
CA GLU A 48 17.60 0.44 -6.16
C GLU A 48 17.42 1.84 -5.55
N LEU A 49 16.39 2.57 -5.98
CA LEU A 49 16.21 3.98 -5.61
C LEU A 49 15.29 4.15 -4.39
N ARG A 50 14.43 3.16 -4.12
CA ARG A 50 13.55 3.09 -2.94
C ARG A 50 12.68 4.34 -2.74
N ARG A 51 12.07 4.83 -3.82
CA ARG A 51 11.32 6.10 -3.86
C ARG A 51 9.83 5.94 -3.56
N ILE A 52 9.33 4.73 -3.34
CA ILE A 52 7.93 4.53 -2.97
C ILE A 52 7.76 4.89 -1.50
N TYR A 53 6.84 5.81 -1.21
CA TYR A 53 6.52 6.19 0.15
C TYR A 53 5.01 6.25 0.37
N ILE A 54 4.63 6.23 1.64
CA ILE A 54 3.24 6.20 2.08
C ILE A 54 3.00 7.44 2.93
N GLU A 55 1.95 8.17 2.59
CA GLU A 55 1.45 9.30 3.33
C GLU A 55 0.12 8.97 3.99
N ASN A 56 -0.20 9.67 5.07
CA ASN A 56 -1.53 9.55 5.67
C ASN A 56 -2.56 10.18 4.74
N GLY A 57 -3.78 9.64 4.79
CA GLY A 57 -4.93 10.24 4.14
C GLY A 57 -5.15 11.69 4.55
N VAL A 58 -5.70 12.48 3.62
CA VAL A 58 -6.16 13.83 3.93
C VAL A 58 -7.50 13.71 4.64
N PHE A 59 -7.49 13.88 5.96
CA PHE A 59 -8.72 14.01 6.73
C PHE A 59 -9.24 15.44 6.59
N LEU A 60 -10.24 15.63 5.74
CA LEU A 60 -10.97 16.89 5.67
C LEU A 60 -11.75 17.08 6.99
N LYS A 61 -11.37 18.09 7.76
CA LYS A 61 -12.10 18.46 8.98
C LYS A 61 -13.26 19.37 8.57
N ALA A 62 -14.45 18.80 8.41
CA ALA A 62 -15.64 19.63 8.17
C ALA A 62 -15.95 20.52 9.37
N LEU A 63 -16.42 21.73 9.06
CA LEU A 63 -17.10 22.59 10.00
C LEU A 63 -18.54 22.08 10.16
N TYR A 64 -18.91 21.68 11.38
CA TYR A 64 -20.28 21.26 11.68
C TYR A 64 -21.22 22.48 11.62
N VAL A 65 -22.18 22.44 10.70
CA VAL A 65 -23.26 23.44 10.63
C VAL A 65 -24.47 22.87 11.37
N TYR A 66 -24.96 23.62 12.36
CA TYR A 66 -26.11 23.21 13.17
C TYR A 66 -27.35 22.95 12.31
N THR A 67 -28.16 22.00 12.75
CA THR A 67 -29.44 21.69 12.14
C THR A 67 -30.43 22.84 12.35
N PRO A 68 -31.45 23.00 11.48
CA PRO A 68 -32.44 24.07 11.61
C PRO A 68 -33.17 24.09 12.97
N GLU A 69 -33.22 22.94 13.65
CA GLU A 69 -33.86 22.76 14.96
C GLU A 69 -33.04 23.33 16.12
N GLU A 70 -31.73 23.51 15.93
CA GLU A 70 -30.82 23.97 16.98
C GLU A 70 -30.79 25.51 17.09
N GLU A 71 -31.30 26.25 16.09
CA GLU A 71 -31.42 27.73 16.05
C GLU A 71 -30.16 28.52 16.49
N LEU A 72 -28.97 27.95 16.35
CA LEU A 72 -27.70 28.57 16.76
C LEU A 72 -27.00 29.26 15.58
N PRO A 73 -26.58 30.53 15.72
CA PRO A 73 -25.86 31.22 14.65
C PRO A 73 -24.43 30.68 14.49
N VAL A 74 -24.09 30.23 13.28
CA VAL A 74 -22.71 29.88 12.88
C VAL A 74 -22.11 31.04 12.11
N TYR A 75 -21.00 31.59 12.61
CA TYR A 75 -20.23 32.61 11.89
C TYR A 75 -19.23 31.92 10.96
N ILE A 76 -19.60 31.75 9.70
CA ILE A 76 -18.75 31.16 8.67
C ILE A 76 -17.83 32.27 8.13
N GLY A 77 -16.53 32.14 8.37
CA GLY A 77 -15.52 33.06 7.84
C GLY A 77 -15.18 32.77 6.37
N THR A 78 -13.91 32.50 6.07
CA THR A 78 -13.40 32.07 4.76
C THR A 78 -13.19 30.56 4.65
N GLU A 79 -13.86 29.79 5.52
CA GLU A 79 -13.74 28.33 5.53
C GLU A 79 -14.69 27.67 4.52
N TYR A 80 -14.23 26.59 3.90
CA TYR A 80 -15.01 25.80 2.94
C TYR A 80 -16.00 24.89 3.67
N ILE A 81 -17.24 24.86 3.17
CA ILE A 81 -18.28 23.95 3.64
C ILE A 81 -18.19 22.67 2.83
N TYR A 82 -18.12 21.53 3.51
CA TYR A 82 -18.13 20.20 2.91
C TYR A 82 -19.44 19.51 3.26
N SER A 83 -20.08 18.89 2.26
CA SER A 83 -21.23 18.04 2.52
C SER A 83 -20.79 16.71 3.12
N ASP A 84 -21.71 15.99 3.78
CA ASP A 84 -21.42 14.65 4.32
C ASP A 84 -20.94 13.68 3.22
N GLU A 85 -21.43 13.83 2.00
CA GLU A 85 -20.97 13.05 0.84
C GLU A 85 -19.50 13.35 0.47
N ASP A 86 -19.08 14.62 0.58
CA ASP A 86 -17.69 15.03 0.35
C ASP A 86 -16.73 14.48 1.43
N LEU A 87 -17.24 14.25 2.64
CA LEU A 87 -16.48 13.68 3.75
C LEU A 87 -16.35 12.16 3.67
N ILE A 88 -17.37 11.47 3.16
CA ILE A 88 -17.41 10.01 3.03
C ILE A 88 -16.58 9.54 1.81
N GLY A 89 -16.57 10.30 0.72
CA GLY A 89 -15.93 9.91 -0.54
C GLY A 89 -14.40 10.09 -0.61
N GLY A 90 -13.79 10.80 0.35
CA GLY A 90 -12.38 11.23 0.27
C GLY A 90 -11.42 10.65 1.31
N GLN A 91 -11.87 9.79 2.22
CA GLN A 91 -11.05 9.32 3.34
C GLN A 91 -10.43 7.95 3.07
N ASP A 92 -9.45 7.91 2.15
CA ASP A 92 -8.47 6.84 2.19
C ASP A 92 -7.63 6.98 3.46
N ASP A 93 -7.42 5.92 4.23
CA ASP A 93 -6.60 6.01 5.45
C ASP A 93 -5.13 6.38 5.14
N PHE A 94 -4.63 5.93 3.98
CA PHE A 94 -3.28 6.22 3.52
C PHE A 94 -3.17 6.19 1.99
N ILE A 95 -2.20 6.94 1.48
CA ILE A 95 -1.92 7.08 0.05
C ILE A 95 -0.53 6.51 -0.23
N VAL A 96 -0.43 5.65 -1.24
CA VAL A 96 0.84 5.08 -1.70
C VAL A 96 1.32 5.85 -2.93
N ASN A 97 2.37 6.64 -2.75
CA ASN A 97 2.97 7.43 -3.81
C ASN A 97 4.05 6.61 -4.52
N VAL A 98 3.89 6.41 -5.83
CA VAL A 98 4.78 5.61 -6.67
C VAL A 98 5.39 6.50 -7.76
N PRO A 99 6.71 6.49 -7.97
CA PRO A 99 7.34 7.29 -9.02
C PRO A 99 6.86 6.85 -10.41
N ILE A 100 6.58 7.82 -11.28
CA ILE A 100 6.06 7.58 -12.62
C ILE A 100 7.04 6.84 -13.52
N ASP A 101 8.34 6.87 -13.21
CA ASP A 101 9.38 6.08 -13.88
C ASP A 101 9.11 4.57 -13.85
N LEU A 102 8.40 4.09 -12.81
CA LEU A 102 8.05 2.67 -12.68
C LEU A 102 6.78 2.32 -13.46
N LYS A 103 6.10 3.31 -14.03
CA LYS A 103 4.87 3.11 -14.78
C LYS A 103 5.19 2.53 -16.16
N PRO A 104 4.78 1.29 -16.45
CA PRO A 104 5.07 0.68 -17.74
C PRO A 104 4.23 1.35 -18.83
N SER A 105 4.79 1.49 -20.02
CA SER A 105 4.12 2.14 -21.16
C SER A 105 2.98 1.32 -21.77
N SER A 106 2.91 0.00 -21.48
CA SER A 106 1.87 -0.90 -21.97
C SER A 106 0.73 -1.04 -20.95
N THR A 107 -0.51 -0.93 -21.42
CA THR A 107 -1.73 -1.06 -20.60
C THR A 107 -1.81 -2.39 -19.85
N ILE A 108 -1.38 -3.49 -20.50
CA ILE A 108 -1.41 -4.84 -19.90
C ILE A 108 -0.39 -4.94 -18.75
N ALA A 109 0.80 -4.40 -18.96
CA ALA A 109 1.84 -4.38 -17.92
C ALA A 109 1.45 -3.48 -16.74
N LEU A 110 0.71 -2.39 -17.00
CA LEU A 110 0.21 -1.50 -15.96
C LEU A 110 -0.80 -2.21 -15.06
N GLU A 111 -1.76 -2.93 -15.63
CA GLU A 111 -2.73 -3.71 -14.86
C GLU A 111 -2.06 -4.81 -14.03
N GLY A 112 -1.05 -5.48 -14.59
CA GLY A 112 -0.25 -6.48 -13.86
C GLY A 112 0.43 -5.89 -12.62
N ILE A 113 1.19 -4.81 -12.79
CA ILE A 113 1.88 -4.15 -11.66
C ILE A 113 0.88 -3.64 -10.62
N LEU A 114 -0.23 -3.04 -11.05
CA LEU A 114 -1.26 -2.58 -10.13
C LEU A 114 -1.91 -3.74 -9.36
N SER A 115 -2.16 -4.88 -10.02
CA SER A 115 -2.68 -6.08 -9.36
C SER A 115 -1.69 -6.63 -8.34
N ASP A 116 -0.41 -6.72 -8.70
CA ASP A 116 0.66 -7.20 -7.82
C ASP A 116 0.84 -6.27 -6.61
N MET A 117 0.85 -4.95 -6.84
CA MET A 117 0.90 -3.95 -5.77
C MET A 117 -0.29 -4.07 -4.83
N LYS A 118 -1.52 -4.17 -5.37
CA LYS A 118 -2.73 -4.35 -4.57
C LYS A 118 -2.69 -5.65 -3.76
N GLY A 119 -2.23 -6.74 -4.37
CA GLY A 119 -2.05 -8.02 -3.69
C GLY A 119 -1.10 -7.91 -2.52
N LEU A 120 0.06 -7.27 -2.73
CA LEU A 120 1.07 -7.07 -1.71
C LEU A 120 0.58 -6.15 -0.59
N ILE A 121 -0.08 -5.03 -0.91
CA ILE A 121 -0.66 -4.13 0.09
C ILE A 121 -1.73 -4.86 0.90
N ASN A 122 -2.61 -5.63 0.25
CA ASN A 122 -3.68 -6.39 0.92
C ASN A 122 -3.14 -7.48 1.85
N GLU A 123 -1.96 -8.03 1.58
CA GLU A 123 -1.32 -9.04 2.43
C GLU A 123 -0.85 -8.47 3.78
N TYR A 124 -0.34 -7.23 3.79
CA TYR A 124 0.26 -6.62 4.98
C TYR A 124 -0.60 -5.54 5.64
N LYS A 125 -1.57 -4.94 4.94
CA LYS A 125 -2.45 -3.91 5.52
C LYS A 125 -3.35 -4.50 6.59
N LEU A 126 -3.79 -3.66 7.53
CA LEU A 126 -4.89 -4.01 8.42
C LEU A 126 -6.19 -4.12 7.62
N ALA A 127 -7.01 -5.13 7.91
CA ALA A 127 -8.23 -5.43 7.15
C ALA A 127 -9.20 -4.23 7.03
N SER A 128 -9.26 -3.37 8.05
CA SER A 128 -10.16 -2.22 8.10
C SER A 128 -9.65 -0.99 7.32
N LYS A 129 -8.41 -1.00 6.83
CA LYS A 129 -7.78 0.20 6.27
C LYS A 129 -8.03 0.34 4.76
N THR A 130 -8.41 1.53 4.34
CA THR A 130 -8.59 1.93 2.92
C THR A 130 -7.30 2.56 2.38
N TYR A 131 -7.10 2.50 1.06
CA TYR A 131 -5.92 3.07 0.42
C TYR A 131 -6.14 3.40 -1.05
N SER A 132 -5.38 4.39 -1.53
CA SER A 132 -5.22 4.69 -2.95
C SER A 132 -3.75 4.64 -3.37
N ILE A 133 -3.52 4.42 -4.66
CA ILE A 133 -2.19 4.43 -5.29
C ILE A 133 -2.16 5.60 -6.26
N THR A 134 -1.19 6.48 -6.07
CA THR A 134 -0.98 7.69 -6.87
C THR A 134 0.38 7.64 -7.54
N TRP A 135 0.47 8.22 -8.73
CA TRP A 135 1.72 8.33 -9.47
C TRP A 135 2.26 9.73 -9.28
N ILE A 136 3.51 9.84 -8.81
CA ILE A 136 4.21 11.10 -8.60
C ILE A 136 5.38 11.23 -9.59
N GLU A 137 5.70 12.46 -9.98
CA GLU A 137 6.88 12.76 -10.79
C GLU A 137 8.18 12.67 -9.97
#